data_AF-A0AAE6T883-F1
#
_entry.id   AF-A0AAE6T883-F1
#
_cell.length_a   1.000
_cell.length_b   1.000
_cell.length_c   1.000
_cell.angle_alpha   90.00
_cell.angle_beta   90.00
_cell.angle_gamma   90.00
#
_symmetry.space_group_name_H-M   'P 1'
#
loop_
_entity.id
_entity.type
_entity.pdbx_description
1 polymer ?
#
loop_
_entity_poly.entity_id
_entity_poly.type
_entity_poly.pdbx_seq_one_letter_code
_entity_poly.pdbx_strand_id
1 'polypeptide(L)'
;MPDDLRQAVDDALTANASLKDVQAILADGGVKLSLQSISEYYKLHLLPRIWAAEDHNAAQLAKIKRGNVTKATHAAVLQTCYEVITRPGKKSAADLQRLYGMVLAGQKAQMEAQRLKLDIDKWQMMAAQALLDKATSPDVQAIVGGHESNESKLAKLRDLLFGPKKTITPEFVDVPAS
;
A
#
# COMPACT_ATOMS: atom_id res chain seq x y z
N MET A 1 15.76 -18.20 -38.29
CA MET A 1 15.42 -19.16 -37.22
C MET A 1 13.92 -19.07 -37.00
N PRO A 2 13.19 -20.18 -36.89
CA PRO A 2 11.76 -20.17 -36.58
C PRO A 2 11.50 -19.39 -35.28
N ASP A 3 10.39 -18.65 -35.20
CA ASP A 3 10.12 -17.76 -34.06
C ASP A 3 9.96 -18.53 -32.74
N ASP A 4 9.31 -19.69 -32.77
CA ASP A 4 9.16 -20.56 -31.58
C ASP A 4 10.51 -21.07 -31.06
N LEU A 5 11.43 -21.40 -31.98
CA LEU A 5 12.78 -21.85 -31.63
C LEU A 5 13.62 -20.70 -31.06
N ARG A 6 13.49 -19.49 -31.62
CA ARG A 6 14.11 -18.29 -31.08
C ARG A 6 13.59 -18.01 -29.67
N GLN A 7 12.29 -18.13 -29.44
CA GLN A 7 11.71 -17.89 -28.11
C GLN A 7 12.22 -18.91 -27.08
N ALA A 8 12.32 -20.19 -27.44
CA ALA A 8 12.88 -21.22 -26.57
C ALA A 8 14.34 -20.94 -26.20
N VAL A 9 15.13 -20.41 -27.15
CA VAL A 9 16.53 -20.00 -26.95
C VAL A 9 16.63 -18.78 -26.04
N ASP A 10 15.80 -17.75 -26.29
CA ASP A 10 15.73 -16.55 -25.47
C ASP A 10 15.35 -16.89 -24.02
N ASP A 11 14.35 -17.76 -23.83
CA ASP A 11 13.92 -18.23 -22.51
C ASP A 11 15.02 -18.99 -21.77
N ALA A 12 15.73 -19.89 -22.47
CA ALA A 12 16.82 -20.66 -21.89
C ALA A 12 18.01 -19.77 -21.50
N LEU A 13 18.41 -18.84 -22.37
CA LEU A 13 19.48 -17.87 -22.09
C LEU A 13 19.12 -16.94 -20.94
N THR A 14 17.87 -16.49 -20.87
CA THR A 14 17.38 -15.64 -19.76
C THR A 14 17.33 -16.40 -18.43
N ALA A 15 17.10 -17.72 -18.47
CA ALA A 15 17.13 -18.59 -17.30
C ALA A 15 18.56 -19.02 -16.87
N ASN A 16 19.62 -18.42 -17.43
CA ASN A 16 21.02 -18.80 -17.21
C ASN A 16 21.35 -20.26 -17.58
N ALA A 17 20.67 -20.85 -18.57
CA ALA A 17 21.05 -22.14 -19.11
C ALA A 17 22.47 -22.09 -19.71
N SER A 18 23.17 -23.22 -19.72
CA SER A 18 24.50 -23.26 -20.32
C SER A 18 24.40 -23.09 -21.84
N LEU A 19 25.44 -22.52 -22.47
CA LEU A 19 25.48 -22.38 -23.93
C LEU A 19 25.41 -23.74 -24.65
N LYS A 20 25.85 -24.82 -24.00
CA LYS A 20 25.74 -26.19 -24.53
C LYS A 20 24.29 -26.68 -24.54
N ASP A 21 23.52 -26.37 -23.49
CA ASP A 21 22.10 -26.74 -23.44
C ASP A 21 21.31 -25.98 -24.51
N VAL A 22 21.61 -24.69 -24.68
CA VAL A 22 21.02 -23.86 -25.74
C VAL A 22 21.40 -24.38 -27.13
N GLN A 23 22.63 -24.83 -27.30
CA GLN A 23 23.08 -25.45 -28.55
C GLN A 23 22.33 -26.76 -28.85
N ALA A 24 22.00 -27.55 -27.83
CA ALA A 24 21.21 -28.76 -27.99
C ALA A 24 19.77 -28.43 -28.43
N ILE A 25 19.12 -27.44 -27.82
CA ILE A 25 17.78 -26.94 -28.23
C ILE A 25 17.79 -26.52 -29.70
N LEU A 26 18.82 -25.79 -30.11
CA LEU A 26 18.99 -25.36 -31.50
C LEU A 26 19.16 -26.55 -32.45
N ALA A 27 19.96 -27.54 -32.07
CA ALA A 27 20.22 -28.73 -32.86
C ALA A 27 18.95 -29.58 -33.04
N ASP A 28 18.14 -29.74 -32.00
CA ASP A 28 16.84 -30.42 -32.06
C ASP A 28 15.86 -29.71 -33.02
N GLY A 29 15.94 -28.37 -33.09
CA GLY A 29 15.23 -27.55 -34.07
C GLY A 29 15.86 -27.52 -35.47
N GLY A 30 16.88 -28.34 -35.74
CA GLY A 30 17.57 -28.43 -37.03
C GLY A 30 18.56 -27.30 -37.31
N VAL A 31 18.90 -26.47 -36.33
CA VAL A 31 19.79 -25.32 -36.47
C VAL A 31 21.14 -25.61 -35.81
N LYS A 32 22.21 -25.62 -36.60
CA LYS A 32 23.58 -25.72 -36.08
C LYS A 32 24.19 -24.33 -35.95
N LEU A 33 24.45 -23.92 -34.72
CA LEU A 33 25.20 -22.71 -34.39
C LEU A 33 26.39 -23.04 -33.48
N SER A 34 27.45 -22.26 -33.59
CA SER A 34 28.59 -22.36 -32.68
C SER A 34 28.24 -21.75 -31.31
N LEU A 35 28.92 -22.20 -30.24
CA LEU A 35 28.78 -21.59 -28.91
C LEU A 35 29.13 -20.11 -28.92
N GLN A 36 30.09 -19.70 -29.76
CA GLN A 36 30.49 -18.31 -29.94
C GLN A 36 29.34 -17.48 -30.51
N SER A 37 28.68 -17.96 -31.57
CA SER A 37 27.53 -17.29 -32.18
C SER A 37 26.35 -17.16 -31.22
N ILE A 38 26.11 -18.17 -30.38
CA ILE A 38 25.07 -18.13 -29.33
C ILE A 38 25.44 -17.09 -28.27
N SER A 39 26.71 -17.04 -27.84
CA SER A 39 27.18 -16.04 -26.88
C SER A 39 27.10 -14.61 -27.45
N GLU A 40 27.43 -14.41 -28.71
CA GLU A 40 27.34 -13.10 -29.38
C GLU A 40 25.89 -12.66 -29.50
N TYR A 41 25.00 -13.57 -29.87
CA TYR A 41 23.57 -13.31 -29.89
C TYR A 41 23.04 -12.85 -28.53
N TYR A 42 23.41 -13.57 -27.46
CA TYR A 42 23.05 -13.20 -26.10
C TYR A 42 23.52 -11.78 -25.76
N LYS A 43 24.80 -11.48 -25.98
CA LYS A 43 25.40 -10.19 -25.61
C LYS A 43 24.91 -9.00 -26.44
N LEU A 44 24.75 -9.18 -27.74
CA LEU A 44 24.46 -8.08 -28.67
C LEU A 44 22.97 -7.83 -28.86
N HIS A 45 22.12 -8.83 -28.63
CA HIS A 45 20.69 -8.72 -28.92
C HIS A 45 19.81 -8.98 -27.71
N LEU A 46 20.05 -10.05 -26.94
CA LEU A 46 19.17 -10.38 -25.82
C LEU A 46 19.43 -9.49 -24.60
N LEU A 47 20.70 -9.34 -24.21
CA LEU A 47 21.12 -8.56 -23.05
C LEU A 47 20.64 -7.09 -23.12
N PRO A 48 20.79 -6.36 -24.24
CA PRO A 48 20.30 -4.99 -24.34
C PRO A 48 18.78 -4.88 -24.22
N ARG A 49 18.03 -5.89 -24.71
CA ARG A 49 16.57 -5.93 -24.55
C ARG A 49 16.17 -6.17 -23.10
N ILE A 50 16.90 -7.02 -22.38
CA ILE A 50 16.70 -7.25 -20.94
C ILE A 50 16.93 -5.95 -20.17
N TRP A 51 18.08 -5.29 -20.38
CA TRP A 51 18.40 -4.03 -19.70
C TRP A 51 17.39 -2.92 -20.01
N ALA A 52 16.98 -2.75 -21.27
CA ALA A 52 15.96 -1.77 -21.62
C ALA A 52 14.62 -2.03 -20.92
N ALA A 53 14.25 -3.30 -20.72
CA ALA A 53 13.07 -3.67 -19.96
C ALA A 53 13.24 -3.40 -18.44
N GLU A 54 14.42 -3.65 -17.89
CA GLU A 54 14.76 -3.35 -16.50
C GLU A 54 14.74 -1.84 -16.21
N ASP A 55 15.35 -1.03 -17.07
CA ASP A 55 15.35 0.43 -16.97
C ASP A 55 13.94 1.00 -17.06
N HIS A 56 13.12 0.47 -17.98
CA HIS A 56 11.71 0.83 -18.07
C HIS A 56 10.97 0.54 -16.76
N ASN A 57 11.17 -0.66 -16.20
CA ASN A 57 10.53 -1.06 -14.95
C ASN A 57 11.01 -0.20 -13.77
N ALA A 58 12.30 0.10 -13.68
CA ALA A 58 12.87 0.97 -12.66
C ALA A 58 12.28 2.39 -12.74
N ALA A 59 12.13 2.94 -13.94
CA ALA A 59 11.48 4.24 -14.16
C ALA A 59 10.00 4.24 -13.76
N GLN A 60 9.27 3.14 -13.97
CA GLN A 60 7.89 3.01 -13.49
C GLN A 60 7.84 2.91 -11.96
N LEU A 61 8.75 2.15 -11.34
CA LEU A 61 8.84 2.05 -9.88
C LEU A 61 9.21 3.39 -9.23
N ALA A 62 10.09 4.17 -9.84
CA ALA A 62 10.48 5.50 -9.34
C ALA A 62 9.32 6.51 -9.34
N LYS A 63 8.34 6.36 -10.23
CA LYS A 63 7.12 7.19 -10.27
C LYS A 63 6.17 6.89 -9.11
N ILE A 64 6.33 5.75 -8.43
CA ILE A 64 5.52 5.37 -7.27
C ILE A 64 6.05 6.11 -6.02
N LYS A 65 5.52 7.29 -5.74
CA LYS A 65 5.81 8.03 -4.50
C LYS A 65 5.34 7.23 -3.27
N ARG A 66 6.25 7.03 -2.30
CA ARG A 66 6.06 6.29 -1.02
C ARG A 66 4.90 6.75 -0.12
N GLY A 67 4.23 7.87 -0.41
CA GLY A 67 3.19 8.44 0.46
C GLY A 67 1.75 8.23 0.03
N ASN A 68 1.48 7.93 -1.25
CA ASN A 68 0.13 7.86 -1.79
C ASN A 68 0.01 6.67 -2.75
N VAL A 69 -0.19 5.46 -2.19
CA VAL A 69 -0.63 4.31 -2.98
C VAL A 69 -2.10 4.56 -3.38
N THR A 70 -2.30 5.35 -4.43
CA THR A 70 -3.63 5.60 -5.00
C THR A 70 -4.07 4.39 -5.81
N LYS A 71 -5.37 4.28 -6.11
CA LYS A 71 -5.92 3.24 -7.02
C LYS A 71 -5.13 3.12 -8.33
N ALA A 72 -4.57 4.23 -8.83
CA ALA A 72 -3.71 4.25 -10.01
C ALA A 72 -2.40 3.48 -9.82
N THR A 73 -1.78 3.53 -8.64
CA THR A 73 -0.58 2.76 -8.29
C THR A 73 -0.88 1.26 -8.21
N HIS A 74 -2.00 0.89 -7.58
CA HIS A 74 -2.44 -0.51 -7.55
C HIS A 74 -2.75 -1.02 -8.96
N ALA A 75 -3.41 -0.22 -9.80
CA ALA A 75 -3.66 -0.55 -11.20
C ALA A 75 -2.36 -0.67 -12.01
N ALA A 76 -1.39 0.23 -11.82
CA ALA A 76 -0.08 0.16 -12.48
C ALA A 76 0.70 -1.09 -12.04
N VAL A 77 0.72 -1.43 -10.76
CA VAL A 77 1.36 -2.66 -10.26
C VAL A 77 0.66 -3.90 -10.81
N LEU A 78 -0.67 -3.94 -10.85
CA LEU A 78 -1.43 -5.03 -11.48
C LEU A 78 -1.11 -5.14 -12.97
N GLN A 79 -1.08 -4.02 -13.69
CA GLN A 79 -0.78 -4.00 -15.11
C GLN A 79 0.66 -4.44 -15.40
N THR A 80 1.64 -4.00 -14.61
CA THR A 80 3.00 -4.51 -14.68
C THR A 80 3.05 -6.00 -14.33
N CYS A 81 2.28 -6.48 -13.34
CA CYS A 81 2.18 -7.91 -13.06
C CYS A 81 1.59 -8.68 -14.24
N TYR A 82 0.53 -8.16 -14.89
CA TYR A 82 -0.05 -8.76 -16.09
C TYR A 82 0.93 -8.76 -17.26
N GLU A 83 1.54 -7.63 -17.59
CA GLU A 83 2.54 -7.50 -18.66
C GLU A 83 3.74 -8.43 -18.43
N VAL A 84 4.15 -8.59 -17.17
CA VAL A 84 5.19 -9.52 -16.74
C VAL A 84 4.76 -10.98 -16.88
N ILE A 85 3.51 -11.32 -16.56
CA ILE A 85 2.96 -12.69 -16.72
C ILE A 85 2.81 -13.04 -18.20
N THR A 86 2.50 -12.04 -19.05
CA THR A 86 2.26 -12.24 -20.49
C THR A 86 3.50 -12.12 -21.36
N ARG A 87 4.65 -11.66 -20.83
CA ARG A 87 5.92 -11.64 -21.57
C ARG A 87 6.66 -12.97 -21.43
N PRO A 88 7.22 -13.50 -22.52
CA PRO A 88 7.96 -14.75 -22.46
C PRO A 88 9.32 -14.52 -21.78
N GLY A 89 9.64 -15.42 -20.86
CA GLY A 89 10.66 -15.28 -19.82
C GLY A 89 10.11 -15.81 -18.50
N LYS A 90 10.54 -17.03 -18.12
CA LYS A 90 10.05 -17.74 -16.92
C LYS A 90 10.41 -16.97 -15.65
N LYS A 91 9.49 -16.17 -15.12
CA LYS A 91 9.58 -15.76 -13.71
C LYS A 91 9.34 -16.97 -12.82
N SER A 92 10.14 -17.07 -11.76
CA SER A 92 9.97 -18.15 -10.79
C SER A 92 8.60 -18.04 -10.11
N ALA A 93 8.01 -19.17 -9.72
CA ALA A 93 6.76 -19.18 -8.96
C ALA A 93 6.85 -18.31 -7.69
N ALA A 94 8.05 -18.21 -7.09
CA ALA A 94 8.33 -17.37 -5.93
C ALA A 94 8.16 -15.87 -6.22
N ASP A 95 8.59 -15.40 -7.39
CA ASP A 95 8.45 -13.99 -7.78
C ASP A 95 6.98 -13.61 -7.99
N LEU A 96 6.21 -14.50 -8.60
CA LEU A 96 4.77 -14.32 -8.79
C LEU A 96 4.03 -14.31 -7.45
N GLN A 97 4.38 -15.23 -6.56
CA GLN A 97 3.79 -15.34 -5.23
C GLN A 97 4.12 -14.12 -4.35
N ARG A 98 5.33 -13.56 -4.49
CA ARG A 98 5.72 -12.31 -3.83
C ARG A 98 4.91 -11.12 -4.32
N LEU A 99 4.78 -10.96 -5.63
CA LEU A 99 4.00 -9.87 -6.24
C LEU A 99 2.52 -9.95 -5.84
N TYR A 100 1.94 -11.15 -5.90
CA TYR A 100 0.56 -11.39 -5.47
C TYR A 100 0.36 -11.12 -3.97
N GLY A 101 1.33 -11.51 -3.13
CA GLY A 101 1.32 -11.20 -1.69
C GLY A 101 1.33 -9.70 -1.41
N MET A 102 2.08 -8.91 -2.18
CA MET A 102 2.08 -7.44 -2.05
C MET A 102 0.73 -6.82 -2.43
N VAL A 103 0.07 -7.36 -3.47
CA VAL A 103 -1.28 -6.93 -3.89
C VAL A 103 -2.31 -7.23 -2.79
N LEU A 104 -2.31 -8.45 -2.24
CA LEU A 104 -3.22 -8.83 -1.16
C LEU A 104 -2.99 -8.00 0.10
N ALA A 105 -1.73 -7.74 0.47
CA ALA A 105 -1.41 -6.87 1.60
C ALA A 105 -1.94 -5.44 1.40
N GLY A 106 -1.83 -4.90 0.19
CA GLY A 106 -2.41 -3.60 -0.17
C GLY A 106 -3.94 -3.57 -0.06
N GLN A 107 -4.62 -4.61 -0.54
CA GLN A 107 -6.09 -4.72 -0.40
C GLN A 107 -6.52 -4.80 1.07
N LYS A 108 -5.80 -5.59 1.88
CA LYS A 108 -6.07 -5.71 3.32
C LYS A 108 -5.92 -4.36 4.02
N ALA A 109 -4.84 -3.62 3.76
CA ALA A 109 -4.60 -2.31 4.33
C ALA A 109 -5.72 -1.31 3.95
N GLN A 110 -6.22 -1.39 2.71
CA GLN A 110 -7.31 -0.53 2.25
C GLN A 110 -8.64 -0.85 2.95
N MET A 111 -8.98 -2.12 3.13
CA MET A 111 -10.16 -2.53 3.89
C MET A 111 -10.06 -2.10 5.36
N GLU A 112 -8.88 -2.23 5.96
CA GLU A 112 -8.63 -1.82 7.34
C GLU A 112 -8.76 -0.31 7.53
N ALA A 113 -8.25 0.49 6.58
CA ALA A 113 -8.44 1.94 6.57
C ALA A 113 -9.93 2.34 6.44
N GLN A 114 -10.70 1.64 5.60
CA GLN A 114 -12.14 1.87 5.48
C GLN A 114 -12.88 1.52 6.77
N ARG A 115 -12.51 0.39 7.39
CA ARG A 115 -13.08 -0.02 8.68
C ARG A 115 -12.77 1.00 9.78
N LEU A 116 -11.52 1.45 9.89
CA LEU A 116 -11.13 2.48 10.86
C LEU A 116 -11.94 3.76 10.69
N LYS A 117 -12.18 4.18 9.44
CA LYS A 117 -13.03 5.35 9.17
C LYS A 117 -14.45 5.15 9.69
N LEU A 118 -15.08 4.01 9.40
CA LEU A 118 -16.43 3.70 9.89
C LEU A 118 -16.49 3.65 11.42
N ASP A 119 -15.46 3.11 12.08
CA ASP A 119 -15.38 3.09 13.53
C ASP A 119 -15.28 4.51 14.09
N ILE A 120 -14.45 5.39 13.50
CA ILE A 120 -14.38 6.81 13.90
C ILE A 120 -15.74 7.49 13.74
N ASP A 121 -16.40 7.34 12.59
CA ASP A 121 -17.70 7.94 12.31
C ASP A 121 -18.74 7.46 13.34
N LYS A 122 -18.73 6.16 13.67
CA LYS A 122 -19.59 5.57 14.70
C LYS A 122 -19.32 6.17 16.08
N TRP A 123 -18.07 6.29 16.49
CA TRP A 123 -17.72 6.86 17.80
C TRP A 123 -18.09 8.35 17.88
N GLN A 124 -17.91 9.10 16.81
CA GLN A 124 -18.36 10.50 16.74
C GLN A 124 -19.88 10.61 16.84
N MET A 125 -20.62 9.74 16.14
CA MET A 125 -22.09 9.70 16.22
C MET A 125 -22.57 9.32 17.63
N MET A 126 -21.94 8.34 18.28
CA MET A 126 -22.25 7.97 19.66
C MET A 126 -21.96 9.11 20.64
N ALA A 127 -20.83 9.82 20.46
CA ALA A 127 -20.50 10.99 21.28
C ALA A 127 -21.50 12.13 21.07
N ALA A 128 -21.91 12.40 19.82
CA ALA A 128 -22.93 13.40 19.51
C ALA A 128 -24.29 13.03 20.12
N GLN A 129 -24.68 11.75 20.05
CA GLN A 129 -25.90 11.26 20.67
C GLN A 129 -25.86 11.42 22.20
N ALA A 130 -24.75 11.05 22.84
CA ALA A 130 -24.59 11.21 24.29
C ALA A 130 -24.66 12.69 24.72
N LEU A 131 -24.10 13.62 23.92
CA LEU A 131 -24.23 15.06 24.15
C LEU A 131 -25.68 15.53 23.99
N LEU A 132 -26.38 15.05 22.95
CA LEU A 132 -27.80 15.35 22.74
C LEU A 132 -28.65 14.85 23.91
N ASP A 133 -28.48 13.60 24.33
CA ASP A 133 -29.22 13.01 25.45
C ASP A 133 -28.97 13.77 26.76
N LYS A 134 -27.74 14.23 27.00
CA LYS A 134 -27.40 15.06 28.16
C LYS A 134 -28.05 16.45 28.05
N ALA A 135 -28.04 17.08 26.88
CA ALA A 135 -28.61 18.40 26.66
C ALA A 135 -30.15 18.41 26.70
N THR A 136 -30.80 17.32 26.30
CA THR A 136 -32.26 17.14 26.38
C THR A 136 -32.71 16.53 27.69
N SER A 137 -31.78 16.22 28.61
CA SER A 137 -32.11 15.63 29.90
C SER A 137 -33.08 16.52 30.71
N PRO A 138 -33.99 15.92 31.49
CA PRO A 138 -34.96 16.66 32.29
C PRO A 138 -34.34 17.72 33.20
N ASP A 139 -33.17 17.43 33.77
CA ASP A 139 -32.47 18.36 34.67
C ASP A 139 -31.97 19.61 33.94
N VAL A 140 -31.40 19.45 32.75
CA VAL A 140 -30.98 20.58 31.90
C VAL A 140 -32.19 21.37 31.43
N GLN A 141 -33.26 20.69 31.00
CA GLN A 141 -34.49 21.35 30.55
C GLN A 141 -35.19 22.11 31.68
N ALA A 142 -35.16 21.59 32.92
CA ALA A 142 -35.70 22.26 34.10
C ALA A 142 -34.94 23.56 34.43
N ILE A 143 -33.61 23.55 34.31
CA ILE A 143 -32.80 24.76 34.52
C ILE A 143 -33.06 25.80 33.43
N VAL A 144 -33.09 25.38 32.15
CA VAL A 144 -33.33 26.28 31.01
C VAL A 144 -34.73 26.87 31.07
N GLY A 145 -35.74 26.06 31.38
CA GLY A 145 -37.16 26.45 31.47
C GLY A 145 -37.54 27.22 32.75
N GLY A 146 -36.67 27.29 33.76
CA GLY A 146 -36.95 28.00 35.01
C GLY A 146 -37.12 29.52 34.84
N HIS A 147 -37.75 30.20 35.79
CA HIS A 147 -37.96 31.65 35.77
C HIS A 147 -36.79 32.49 36.34
N GLU A 148 -35.66 31.85 36.59
CA GLU A 148 -34.47 32.50 37.17
C GLU A 148 -33.72 33.38 36.17
N SER A 149 -32.81 34.23 36.68
CA SER A 149 -31.93 35.04 35.82
C SER A 149 -31.00 34.15 34.99
N ASN A 150 -30.61 34.64 33.81
CA ASN A 150 -29.73 33.90 32.90
C ASN A 150 -28.38 33.56 33.55
N GLU A 151 -27.85 34.43 34.43
CA GLU A 151 -26.60 34.15 35.18
C GLU A 151 -26.75 32.95 36.13
N SER A 152 -27.88 32.87 36.84
CA SER A 152 -28.15 31.76 37.77
C SER A 152 -28.29 30.44 37.03
N LYS A 153 -28.98 30.45 35.87
CA LYS A 153 -29.10 29.29 34.98
C LYS A 153 -27.74 28.82 34.46
N LEU A 154 -26.89 29.74 34.02
CA LEU A 154 -25.55 29.42 33.52
C LEU A 154 -24.65 28.83 34.63
N ALA A 155 -24.75 29.32 35.86
CA ALA A 155 -24.02 28.75 36.99
C ALA A 155 -24.46 27.30 37.28
N LYS A 156 -25.77 27.05 37.35
CA LYS A 156 -26.33 25.70 37.56
C LYS A 156 -26.00 24.73 36.43
N LEU A 157 -26.06 25.18 35.17
CA LEU A 157 -25.67 24.37 34.01
C LEU A 157 -24.18 24.04 34.03
N ARG A 158 -23.31 24.97 34.44
CA ARG A 158 -21.87 24.73 34.54
C ARG A 158 -21.55 23.68 35.58
N ASP A 159 -22.12 23.77 36.78
CA ASP A 159 -21.93 22.76 37.82
C ASP A 159 -22.49 21.39 37.40
N LEU A 160 -23.64 21.35 36.73
CA LEU A 160 -24.27 20.10 36.29
C LEU A 160 -23.50 19.41 35.15
N LEU A 161 -22.92 20.16 34.22
CA LEU A 161 -22.24 19.63 33.03
C LEU A 161 -20.76 19.35 33.27
N PHE A 162 -20.07 20.18 34.05
CA PHE A 162 -18.62 20.13 34.23
C PHE A 162 -18.18 19.78 35.66
N GLY A 163 -19.13 19.66 36.59
CA GLY A 163 -18.85 19.46 38.01
C GLY A 163 -18.36 20.74 38.70
N PRO A 164 -18.13 20.67 40.03
CA PRO A 164 -17.67 21.82 40.79
C PRO A 164 -16.27 22.24 40.33
N LYS A 165 -16.07 23.55 40.20
CA LYS A 165 -14.80 24.16 39.77
C LYS A 165 -13.66 23.72 40.69
N LYS A 166 -12.78 22.82 40.22
CA LYS A 166 -11.57 22.44 40.94
C LYS A 166 -10.48 23.49 40.72
N THR A 167 -10.08 24.17 41.79
CA THR A 167 -8.88 25.02 41.80
C THR A 167 -7.66 24.10 41.86
N ILE A 168 -6.94 23.95 40.76
CA ILE A 168 -5.64 23.26 40.75
C ILE A 168 -4.59 24.32 41.05
N THR A 169 -4.01 24.28 42.25
CA THR A 169 -2.82 25.08 42.57
C THR A 169 -1.60 24.28 42.13
N PRO A 170 -0.88 24.69 41.07
CA PRO A 170 0.32 23.98 40.66
C PRO A 170 1.42 24.17 41.72
N GLU A 171 1.88 23.08 42.33
CA GLU A 171 3.13 23.08 43.09
C GLU A 171 4.30 23.00 42.10
N PHE A 172 5.05 24.09 41.96
CA PHE A 172 6.30 24.08 41.23
C PHE A 172 7.37 23.45 42.13
N VAL A 173 7.85 22.28 41.74
CA VAL A 173 8.96 21.59 42.42
C VAL A 173 10.26 22.14 41.86
N ASP A 174 11.00 22.92 42.65
CA ASP A 174 12.36 23.33 42.30
C ASP A 174 13.29 22.11 42.33
N VAL A 175 13.88 21.79 41.17
CA VAL A 175 14.90 20.74 41.06
C VAL A 175 16.22 21.32 41.56
N PRO A 176 16.90 20.73 42.57
CA PRO A 176 18.20 21.21 43.00
C PRO A 176 19.22 21.00 41.87
N ALA A 177 19.96 22.06 41.54
CA ALA A 177 21.01 22.01 40.54
C ALA A 177 22.15 21.07 41.03
N SER A 178 22.53 20.11 40.20
CA SER A 178 23.77 19.33 40.33
C SER A 178 24.37 19.10 38.96
#